data_AF-A0A8H6LPD3-F1
#
_entry.id   AF-A0A8H6LPD3-F1
#
_cell.length_a   1.000
_cell.length_b   1.000
_cell.length_c   1.000
_cell.angle_alpha   90.00
_cell.angle_beta   90.00
_cell.angle_gamma   90.00
#
_symmetry.space_group_name_H-M   'P 1'
#
loop_
_entity.id
_entity.type
_entity.pdbx_description
1 polymer ?
#
loop_
_entity_poly.entity_id
_entity_poly.type
_entity_poly.pdbx_seq_one_letter_code
_entity_poly.pdbx_strand_id
1 'polypeptide(L)'
;MAYGVSAGALIVLAMFANGWSVERCGVEFQKLAKFAFRPPTTAAVPGMNWIRAILSDSLYSETDIEIALKSVFGEKAFTEAAYAQRIGAKIGIPAATIKYPSSLCLFTNYNSSKQETRGYRVMTEAENIKTWEV
;
A
#
# COMPACT_ATOMS: atom_id res chain seq x y z
N MET A 1 -18.49 -0.46 1.01
CA MET A 1 -17.20 -0.41 1.74
C MET A 1 -16.25 -1.37 1.06
N ALA A 2 -14.97 -1.03 0.98
CA ALA A 2 -13.93 -1.88 0.39
C ALA A 2 -12.72 -1.94 1.34
N TYR A 3 -12.21 -3.14 1.57
CA TYR A 3 -11.03 -3.40 2.38
C TYR A 3 -10.09 -4.33 1.62
N GLY A 4 -8.80 -4.12 1.79
CA GLY A 4 -7.77 -4.95 1.19
C GLY A 4 -6.50 -4.91 2.02
N VAL A 5 -5.76 -6.01 2.00
CA VAL A 5 -4.46 -6.15 2.67
C VAL A 5 -3.40 -6.50 1.63
N SER A 6 -2.17 -6.00 1.81
CA SER A 6 -1.06 -6.23 0.88
C SER A 6 -1.47 -5.90 -0.57
N ALA A 7 -1.25 -6.78 -1.55
CA ALA A 7 -1.65 -6.56 -2.95
C ALA A 7 -3.15 -6.24 -3.13
N GLY A 8 -4.01 -6.78 -2.26
CA GLY A 8 -5.45 -6.47 -2.27
C GLY A 8 -5.74 -5.00 -1.89
N ALA A 9 -4.92 -4.41 -1.02
CA ALA A 9 -5.00 -2.98 -0.70
C ALA A 9 -4.75 -2.13 -1.95
N LEU A 10 -3.71 -2.47 -2.72
CA LEU A 10 -3.37 -1.77 -3.96
C LEU A 10 -4.52 -1.80 -4.96
N ILE A 11 -5.18 -2.95 -5.13
CA ILE A 11 -6.35 -3.10 -6.01
C ILE A 11 -7.52 -2.24 -5.52
N VAL A 12 -7.81 -2.27 -4.22
CA VAL A 12 -8.87 -1.44 -3.62
C VAL A 12 -8.59 0.04 -3.83
N LEU A 13 -7.36 0.50 -3.60
CA LEU A 13 -6.96 1.88 -3.83
C LEU A 13 -7.08 2.27 -5.31
N ALA A 14 -6.60 1.44 -6.23
CA ALA A 14 -6.70 1.73 -7.66
C ALA A 14 -8.16 1.83 -8.13
N MET A 15 -9.03 0.93 -7.67
CA MET A 15 -10.44 0.95 -8.07
C MET A 15 -11.24 2.07 -7.40
N PHE A 16 -11.10 2.23 -6.08
CA PHE A 16 -11.99 3.08 -5.31
C PHE A 16 -11.40 4.46 -5.02
N ALA A 17 -10.08 4.64 -5.02
CA ALA A 17 -9.46 5.97 -4.90
C ALA A 17 -9.17 6.58 -6.29
N ASN A 18 -8.66 5.78 -7.23
CA ASN A 18 -8.31 6.26 -8.58
C ASN A 18 -9.40 6.01 -9.66
N GLY A 19 -10.44 5.24 -9.37
CA GLY A 19 -11.52 4.96 -10.31
C GLY A 19 -11.13 4.05 -11.47
N TRP A 20 -10.12 3.19 -11.29
CA TRP A 20 -9.70 2.25 -12.33
C TRP A 20 -10.67 1.08 -12.48
N SER A 21 -10.78 0.55 -13.70
CA SER A 21 -11.47 -0.71 -13.93
C SER A 21 -10.60 -1.90 -13.51
N VAL A 22 -11.23 -3.06 -13.29
CA VAL A 22 -10.53 -4.29 -12.87
C VAL A 22 -9.50 -4.73 -13.92
N GLU A 23 -9.84 -4.60 -15.20
CA GLU A 23 -8.97 -4.97 -16.32
C GLU A 23 -7.73 -4.10 -16.34
N ARG A 24 -7.89 -2.78 -16.11
CA ARG A 24 -6.77 -1.85 -16.02
C ARG A 24 -5.86 -2.18 -14.83
N CYS A 25 -6.45 -2.47 -13.67
CA CYS A 25 -5.70 -2.91 -12.50
C CYS A 25 -4.82 -4.12 -12.83
N GLY A 26 -5.36 -5.12 -13.52
CA GLY A 26 -4.60 -6.31 -13.94
C GLY A 26 -3.38 -5.96 -14.80
N VAL A 27 -3.57 -5.13 -15.83
CA VAL A 27 -2.48 -4.74 -16.74
C VAL A 27 -1.41 -3.92 -16.02
N GLU A 28 -1.81 -2.91 -15.25
CA GLU A 28 -0.86 -2.01 -14.59
C GLU A 28 -0.13 -2.68 -13.43
N PHE A 29 -0.83 -3.46 -12.57
CA PHE A 29 -0.16 -4.17 -11.49
C PHE A 29 0.79 -5.25 -11.99
N GLN A 30 0.52 -5.88 -13.15
CA GLN A 30 1.48 -6.81 -13.75
C GLN A 30 2.77 -6.10 -14.17
N LYS A 31 2.68 -4.89 -14.74
CA LYS A 31 3.87 -4.09 -15.10
C LYS A 31 4.65 -3.66 -13.86
N LEU A 32 3.95 -3.20 -12.82
CA LEU A 32 4.56 -2.80 -11.57
C LEU A 32 5.22 -3.97 -10.86
N ALA A 33 4.58 -5.13 -10.80
CA ALA A 33 5.16 -6.33 -10.20
C ALA A 33 6.47 -6.71 -10.90
N LYS A 34 6.51 -6.64 -12.24
CA LYS A 34 7.73 -6.85 -13.04
C LYS A 34 8.80 -5.78 -12.82
N PHE A 35 8.48 -4.64 -12.22
CA PHE A 35 9.44 -3.58 -11.90
C PHE A 35 9.90 -3.68 -10.45
N ALA A 36 8.95 -3.71 -9.52
CA ALA A 36 9.17 -3.76 -8.07
C ALA A 36 9.86 -5.06 -7.61
N PHE A 37 9.57 -6.20 -8.25
CA PHE A 37 10.13 -7.50 -7.88
C PHE A 37 11.22 -7.98 -8.84
N ARG A 38 11.96 -7.05 -9.46
CA ARG A 38 13.08 -7.43 -10.32
C ARG A 38 14.18 -8.09 -9.47
N PRO A 39 14.76 -9.21 -9.94
CA PRO A 39 15.92 -9.77 -9.29
C PRO A 39 17.10 -8.76 -9.37
N PRO A 40 17.98 -8.71 -8.36
CA PRO A 40 19.12 -7.81 -8.35
C PRO A 40 19.99 -8.01 -9.60
N THR A 41 20.32 -6.92 -10.30
CA THR A 41 21.12 -6.89 -11.53
C THR A 41 22.64 -7.05 -11.31
N THR A 42 23.08 -7.32 -10.08
CA THR A 42 24.50 -7.61 -9.84
C THR A 42 24.87 -8.90 -10.57
N ALA A 43 25.88 -8.83 -11.44
CA ALA A 43 26.49 -9.98 -12.09
C ALA A 43 26.54 -11.15 -11.12
N ALA A 44 25.86 -12.24 -11.46
CA ALA A 44 25.57 -13.35 -10.56
C ALA A 44 26.87 -13.95 -9.99
N VAL A 45 27.33 -13.43 -8.86
CA VAL A 45 28.28 -14.14 -8.00
C VAL A 45 27.45 -15.16 -7.24
N PRO A 46 27.65 -16.47 -7.49
CA PRO A 46 26.93 -17.51 -6.76
C PRO A 46 27.13 -17.27 -5.27
N GLY A 47 26.04 -17.05 -4.56
CA GLY A 47 26.10 -16.80 -3.13
C GLY A 47 26.31 -15.34 -2.68
N MET A 48 25.97 -14.31 -3.47
CA MET A 48 25.88 -12.94 -2.92
C MET A 48 24.44 -12.57 -2.53
N ASN A 49 23.44 -13.18 -3.16
CA ASN A 49 22.03 -12.84 -2.96
C ASN A 49 21.50 -13.21 -1.57
N TRP A 50 21.89 -14.36 -1.01
CA TRP A 50 21.54 -14.76 0.36
C TRP A 50 22.22 -13.87 1.41
N ILE A 51 23.46 -13.46 1.17
CA ILE A 51 24.20 -12.54 2.06
C ILE A 51 23.49 -11.18 2.11
N ARG A 52 23.01 -10.65 0.97
CA ARG A 52 22.16 -9.44 0.97
C ARG A 52 20.79 -9.65 1.61
N ALA A 53 20.12 -10.78 1.35
CA ALA A 53 18.83 -11.07 1.99
C ALA A 53 18.93 -11.11 3.53
N ILE A 54 20.07 -11.57 4.06
CA ILE A 54 20.35 -11.61 5.50
C ILE A 54 20.81 -10.24 6.04
N LEU A 55 21.60 -9.49 5.27
CA LEU A 55 22.17 -8.21 5.73
C LEU A 55 21.24 -7.01 5.53
N SER A 56 20.29 -7.10 4.59
CA SER A 56 19.41 -5.99 4.20
C SER A 56 17.95 -6.20 4.63
N ASP A 57 17.61 -7.36 5.19
CA ASP A 57 16.25 -7.75 5.62
C ASP A 57 15.16 -7.67 4.52
N SER A 58 15.54 -7.38 3.27
CA SER A 58 14.66 -7.24 2.11
C SER A 58 15.25 -7.93 0.88
N LEU A 59 14.40 -8.72 0.19
CA LEU A 59 14.75 -9.43 -1.05
C LEU A 59 14.70 -8.54 -2.30
N TYR A 60 14.04 -7.38 -2.19
CA TYR A 60 13.73 -6.48 -3.29
C TYR A 60 14.10 -5.05 -2.91
N SER A 61 14.41 -4.24 -3.92
CA SER A 61 14.76 -2.84 -3.73
C SER A 61 13.55 -2.04 -3.21
N GLU A 62 13.65 -1.51 -2.00
CA GLU A 62 12.64 -0.61 -1.43
C GLU A 62 12.37 0.58 -2.34
N THR A 63 13.42 1.12 -2.96
CA THR A 63 13.34 2.23 -3.92
C THR A 63 12.52 1.88 -5.15
N ASP A 64 12.65 0.65 -5.67
CA ASP A 64 11.89 0.23 -6.86
C ASP A 64 10.40 0.04 -6.53
N ILE A 65 10.10 -0.48 -5.32
CA ILE A 65 8.74 -0.58 -4.81
C ILE A 65 8.13 0.82 -4.62
N GLU A 66 8.86 1.75 -4.00
CA GLU A 66 8.40 3.11 -3.77
C GLU A 66 8.12 3.85 -5.08
N ILE A 67 9.04 3.79 -6.05
CA ILE A 67 8.83 4.37 -7.39
C ILE A 67 7.61 3.77 -8.06
N ALA A 68 7.42 2.45 -7.96
CA ALA A 68 6.26 1.76 -8.52
C ALA A 68 4.95 2.28 -7.91
N LEU A 69 4.87 2.38 -6.58
CA LEU A 69 3.68 2.86 -5.89
C LEU A 69 3.38 4.33 -6.19
N LYS A 70 4.41 5.20 -6.15
CA LYS A 70 4.28 6.62 -6.53
C LYS A 70 3.79 6.80 -7.96
N SER A 71 4.22 5.94 -8.89
CA SER A 71 3.78 6.03 -10.29
C SER A 71 2.28 5.80 -10.48
N VAL A 72 1.63 5.06 -9.59
CA VAL A 72 0.19 4.75 -9.66
C VAL A 72 -0.65 5.68 -8.82
N PHE A 73 -0.24 5.92 -7.58
CA PHE A 73 -1.06 6.66 -6.62
C PHE A 73 -0.73 8.15 -6.57
N GLY A 74 0.42 8.54 -7.14
CA GLY A 74 0.91 9.92 -7.11
C GLY A 74 1.15 10.40 -5.67
N GLU A 75 1.29 11.71 -5.50
CA GLU A 75 1.56 12.33 -4.19
C GLU A 75 0.28 12.73 -3.43
N LYS A 76 -0.89 12.22 -3.86
CA LYS A 76 -2.19 12.60 -3.30
C LYS A 76 -2.41 11.99 -1.92
N ALA A 77 -2.94 12.80 -1.00
CA ALA A 77 -3.33 12.33 0.31
C ALA A 77 -4.42 11.26 0.20
N PHE A 78 -4.39 10.27 1.09
CA PHE A 78 -5.33 9.16 1.11
C PHE A 78 -6.78 9.60 1.34
N THR A 79 -6.98 10.70 2.07
CA THR A 79 -8.28 11.34 2.33
C THR A 79 -8.81 12.12 1.11
N GLU A 80 -7.94 12.53 0.20
CA GLU A 80 -8.26 13.29 -1.02
C GLU A 80 -8.68 12.39 -2.21
N ALA A 81 -9.20 11.19 -1.92
CA ALA A 81 -9.72 10.27 -2.92
C ALA A 81 -11.03 10.79 -3.54
N ALA A 82 -10.94 11.75 -4.47
CA ALA A 82 -12.08 12.42 -5.10
C ALA A 82 -13.06 11.44 -5.77
N TYR A 83 -12.56 10.34 -6.36
CA TYR A 83 -13.43 9.30 -6.90
C TYR A 83 -14.23 8.60 -5.81
N ALA A 84 -13.59 8.23 -4.70
CA ALA A 84 -14.23 7.58 -3.56
C ALA A 84 -15.35 8.47 -2.98
N GLN A 85 -15.08 9.77 -2.82
CA GLN A 85 -16.07 10.75 -2.37
C GLN A 85 -17.25 10.84 -3.35
N ARG A 86 -16.96 10.91 -4.66
CA ARG A 86 -17.99 10.99 -5.71
C ARG A 86 -18.97 9.80 -5.70
N ILE A 87 -18.48 8.60 -5.44
CA ILE A 87 -19.31 7.38 -5.41
C ILE A 87 -19.76 6.99 -3.99
N GLY A 88 -19.44 7.78 -2.98
CA GLY A 88 -19.72 7.47 -1.57
C GLY A 88 -18.99 6.22 -1.04
N ALA A 89 -17.86 5.85 -1.64
CA ALA A 89 -17.09 4.67 -1.25
C ALA A 89 -16.25 4.94 0.01
N LYS A 90 -16.42 4.04 0.98
CA LYS A 90 -15.62 3.95 2.20
C LYS A 90 -14.54 2.90 2.01
N ILE A 91 -13.29 3.30 2.17
CA ILE A 91 -12.08 2.50 1.99
C ILE A 91 -11.40 2.33 3.35
N GLY A 92 -10.96 1.11 3.65
CA GLY A 92 -10.11 0.83 4.81
C GLY A 92 -8.95 -0.09 4.47
N ILE A 93 -7.74 0.30 4.87
CA ILE A 93 -6.51 -0.45 4.63
C ILE A 93 -5.93 -0.90 5.99
N PRO A 94 -5.99 -2.20 6.31
CA PRO A 94 -5.37 -2.74 7.51
C PRO A 94 -3.87 -2.94 7.31
N ALA A 95 -3.08 -2.51 8.30
CA ALA A 95 -1.62 -2.64 8.32
C ALA A 95 -1.14 -3.07 9.71
N ALA A 96 0.02 -3.72 9.76
CA ALA A 96 0.71 -4.04 11.01
C ALA A 96 1.72 -2.94 11.37
N THR A 97 1.94 -2.72 12.66
CA THR A 97 2.97 -1.78 13.14
C THR A 97 4.03 -2.50 13.96
N ILE A 98 5.30 -2.16 13.71
CA ILE A 98 6.44 -2.68 14.48
C ILE A 98 6.48 -2.15 15.91
N LYS A 99 5.88 -0.98 16.17
CA LYS A 99 5.87 -0.37 17.52
C LYS A 99 4.93 -1.10 18.48
N TYR A 100 3.86 -1.68 17.94
CA TYR A 100 2.82 -2.37 18.70
C TYR A 100 2.37 -3.62 17.93
N PRO A 101 3.15 -4.72 17.96
CA PRO A 101 2.94 -5.88 17.09
C PRO A 101 1.61 -6.61 17.30
N SER A 102 0.93 -6.39 18.43
CA SER A 102 -0.41 -6.90 18.73
C SER A 102 -1.54 -5.93 18.36
N SER A 103 -1.23 -4.76 17.80
CA SER A 103 -2.20 -3.72 17.44
C SER A 103 -2.33 -3.60 15.93
N LEU A 104 -3.53 -3.86 15.41
CA LEU A 104 -3.86 -3.63 14.01
C LEU A 104 -4.01 -2.12 13.77
N CYS A 105 -3.24 -1.55 12.84
CA CYS A 105 -3.46 -0.20 12.34
C CYS A 105 -4.49 -0.23 11.21
N LEU A 106 -5.46 0.67 11.24
CA LEU A 106 -6.46 0.79 10.19
C LEU A 106 -6.47 2.21 9.63
N PHE A 107 -6.07 2.35 8.38
CA PHE A 107 -6.19 3.60 7.63
C PHE A 107 -7.56 3.67 6.97
N THR A 108 -8.30 4.76 7.14
CA THR A 108 -9.64 4.93 6.55
C THR A 108 -9.79 6.28 5.88
N ASN A 109 -10.50 6.33 4.74
CA ASN A 109 -10.87 7.61 4.09
C ASN A 109 -12.12 8.26 4.70
N TYR A 110 -12.55 7.77 5.87
CA TYR A 110 -13.75 8.22 6.57
C TYR A 110 -13.45 8.30 8.07
N ASN A 111 -14.12 9.24 8.74
CA ASN A 111 -13.98 9.42 10.18
C ASN A 111 -14.80 8.37 10.94
N SER A 112 -14.19 7.78 11.97
CA SER A 112 -14.88 6.90 12.93
C SER A 112 -14.94 7.63 14.28
N SER A 113 -16.14 8.08 14.68
CA SER A 113 -16.36 8.93 15.86
C SER A 113 -16.25 8.22 17.22
N LYS A 114 -15.80 6.96 17.28
CA LYS A 114 -15.73 6.17 18.51
C LYS A 114 -14.43 5.37 18.58
N GLN A 115 -13.53 5.77 19.49
CA GLN A 115 -12.21 5.16 19.70
C GLN A 115 -12.20 4.00 20.72
N GLU A 116 -13.19 3.85 21.59
CA GLU A 116 -12.95 3.20 22.89
C GLU A 116 -13.08 1.67 23.00
N THR A 117 -13.38 0.89 21.95
CA THR A 117 -13.61 -0.57 22.12
C THR A 117 -13.20 -1.43 20.93
N ARG A 118 -12.08 -1.13 20.28
CA ARG A 118 -11.66 -1.86 19.08
C ARG A 118 -10.27 -2.44 19.27
N GLY A 119 -10.09 -3.73 19.00
CA GLY A 119 -8.79 -4.41 18.93
C GLY A 119 -7.89 -3.93 17.78
N TYR A 120 -8.14 -2.71 17.28
CA TYR A 120 -7.42 -2.05 16.21
C TYR A 120 -7.42 -0.53 16.45
N ARG A 121 -6.33 0.12 16.03
CA ARG A 121 -6.11 1.55 16.12
C ARG A 121 -6.42 2.20 14.77
N VAL A 122 -7.45 3.04 14.73
CA VAL A 122 -7.74 3.87 13.55
C VAL A 122 -6.68 4.97 13.46
N MET A 123 -6.05 5.12 12.30
CA MET A 123 -5.04 6.14 12.07
C MET A 123 -5.73 7.44 11.67
N THR A 124 -5.95 8.31 12.66
CA THR A 124 -6.62 9.61 12.52
C THR A 124 -5.71 10.70 11.94
N GLU A 125 -4.41 10.48 11.86
CA GLU A 125 -3.44 11.36 11.18
C GLU A 125 -3.40 11.16 9.66
N ALA A 126 -4.35 10.39 9.10
CA ALA A 126 -4.44 10.06 7.67
C ALA A 126 -4.63 11.27 6.74
N GLU A 127 -4.93 12.46 7.27
CA GLU A 127 -5.09 13.68 6.47
C GLU A 127 -3.81 14.08 5.73
N ASN A 128 -2.63 13.70 6.23
CA ASN A 128 -1.34 14.00 5.59
C ASN A 128 -0.63 12.78 5.00
N ILE A 129 -1.23 11.59 5.07
CA ILE A 129 -0.60 10.35 4.61
C ILE A 129 -0.87 10.20 3.12
N LYS A 130 0.19 10.01 2.34
CA LYS A 130 0.05 9.84 0.89
C LYS A 130 -0.48 8.45 0.60
N THR A 131 -1.29 8.33 -0.43
CA THR A 131 -1.94 7.04 -0.79
C THR A 131 -0.93 5.91 -1.05
N TRP A 132 0.29 6.24 -1.49
CA TRP A 132 1.36 5.25 -1.72
C TRP A 132 2.07 4.79 -0.44
N GLU A 133 1.90 5.49 0.68
CA GLU A 133 2.53 5.20 1.99
C GLU A 133 1.67 4.28 2.88
N VAL A 134 0.40 4.07 2.49
CA VAL A 134 -0.62 3.33 3.26
C VAL A 134 -0.53 1.82 3.05
#